data_AF-A0A925WE51-F1
#
_entry.id   AF-A0A925WE51-F1
#
_cell.length_a   1.000
_cell.length_b   1.000
_cell.length_c   1.000
_cell.angle_alpha   90.00
_cell.angle_beta   90.00
_cell.angle_gamma   90.00
#
_symmetry.space_group_name_H-M   'P 1'
#
loop_
_entity.id
_entity.type
_entity.pdbx_description
1 polymer ?
#
loop_
_entity_poly.entity_id
_entity_poly.type
_entity_poly.pdbx_seq_one_letter_code
_entity_poly.pdbx_strand_id
1 'polypeptide(L)' 'KIDIGFGNKLFVRGQGAGLSWDHGIPLECVDSQTWRLTVPAKDKLQFKLLLNDSVWAQGEDVVAAPGKRVEVVPAF' A
#
# COMPACT_ATOMS: atom_id res chain seq x y z
N LYS A 1 2.78 0.28 -9.23
CA LYS A 1 2.05 0.95 -10.34
C LYS A 1 1.19 -0.11 -11.00
N ILE A 2 -0.11 0.15 -11.14
CA ILE A 2 -1.10 -0.74 -11.75
C ILE A 2 -2.37 0.07 -12.04
N ASP A 3 -2.98 -0.17 -13.20
CA ASP A 3 -4.38 0.22 -13.44
C ASP A 3 -5.28 -0.86 -12.84
N ILE A 4 -6.17 -0.44 -11.93
CA ILE A 4 -7.10 -1.34 -11.24
C ILE A 4 -8.55 -1.14 -11.72
N GLY A 5 -8.78 -0.38 -12.78
CA GLY A 5 -10.10 -0.10 -13.32
C GLY A 5 -10.89 0.95 -12.55
N PHE A 6 -11.89 1.53 -13.23
CA PHE A 6 -12.73 2.59 -12.68
C PHE A 6 -13.54 2.12 -11.46
N GLY A 7 -13.64 2.98 -10.44
CA GLY A 7 -14.39 2.73 -9.21
C GLY A 7 -13.63 1.93 -8.15
N ASN A 8 -12.45 1.40 -8.49
CA ASN A 8 -11.62 0.65 -7.56
C ASN A 8 -10.60 1.56 -6.84
N LYS A 9 -10.13 1.11 -5.67
CA LYS A 9 -9.14 1.84 -4.87
C LYS A 9 -8.12 0.90 -4.23
N LEU A 10 -6.86 1.32 -4.20
CA LEU A 10 -5.83 0.62 -3.44
C LEU A 10 -5.83 1.05 -1.97
N PHE A 11 -5.60 0.07 -1.10
CA PHE A 11 -5.42 0.24 0.33
C PHE A 11 -4.10 -0.36 0.75
N VAL A 12 -3.55 0.14 1.85
CA VAL A 12 -2.45 -0.50 2.57
C VAL A 12 -2.93 -0.95 3.94
N ARG A 13 -2.50 -2.12 4.34
CA ARG A 13 -2.58 -2.61 5.72
C ARG A 13 -1.18 -3.02 6.16
N GLY A 14 -0.88 -2.89 7.44
CA GLY A 14 0.48 -3.09 7.92
C GLY A 14 0.71 -2.79 9.39
N GLN A 15 1.98 -2.71 9.74
CA GLN A 15 2.47 -2.34 11.06
C GLN A 15 3.47 -1.18 10.96
N GLY A 16 3.36 -0.24 11.90
CA GLY A 16 4.20 0.95 12.02
C GLY A 16 3.59 2.18 11.34
N ALA A 17 4.04 3.38 11.74
CA ALA A 17 3.55 4.69 11.26
C ALA A 17 2.02 4.83 11.16
N GLY A 18 1.27 4.21 12.09
CA GLY A 18 -0.19 4.26 12.13
C GLY A 18 -0.91 3.27 11.21
N LEU A 19 -0.18 2.37 10.52
CA LEU A 19 -0.78 1.25 9.79
C LEU A 19 -1.39 0.22 10.76
N SER A 20 -2.43 -0.47 10.29
CA SER A 20 -3.06 -1.60 10.95
C SER A 20 -3.26 -2.76 9.97
N TRP A 21 -3.21 -4.00 10.47
CA TRP A 21 -3.60 -5.19 9.70
C TRP A 21 -5.12 -5.38 9.63
N ASP A 22 -5.86 -4.73 10.52
CA ASP A 22 -7.32 -4.85 10.63
C ASP A 22 -8.07 -3.78 9.81
N HIS A 23 -7.44 -2.61 9.61
CA HIS A 23 -8.05 -1.47 8.94
C HIS A 23 -7.12 -0.89 7.88
N GLY A 24 -7.59 -0.81 6.63
CA GLY A 24 -6.81 -0.27 5.52
C GLY A 24 -6.80 1.25 5.47
N ILE A 25 -5.67 1.80 5.05
CA ILE A 25 -5.54 3.21 4.69
C ILE A 25 -5.58 3.31 3.16
N PRO A 26 -6.48 4.12 2.58
CA PRO A 26 -6.55 4.28 1.13
C PRO A 26 -5.31 5.01 0.60
N LEU A 27 -4.79 4.54 -0.54
CA LEU A 27 -3.76 5.25 -1.29
C LEU A 27 -4.37 6.39 -2.12
N GLU A 28 -3.56 7.40 -2.39
CA GLU A 28 -3.85 8.47 -3.33
C GLU A 28 -3.57 8.00 -4.76
N CYS A 29 -4.54 8.15 -5.66
CA CYS A 29 -4.35 7.93 -7.10
C CYS A 29 -3.78 9.21 -7.71
N VAL A 30 -2.51 9.20 -8.13
CA VAL A 30 -1.82 10.40 -8.64
C VAL A 30 -1.79 10.47 -10.17
N ASP A 31 -1.91 9.32 -10.84
CA ASP A 31 -2.09 9.20 -12.28
C ASP A 31 -2.80 7.86 -12.60
N SER A 32 -2.98 7.53 -13.88
CA SER A 32 -3.75 6.35 -14.31
C SER A 32 -3.29 5.01 -13.72
N GLN A 33 -2.05 4.92 -13.23
CA GLN A 33 -1.48 3.68 -12.71
C GLN A 33 -0.66 3.87 -11.43
N THR A 34 -0.41 5.10 -10.99
CA THR A 34 0.42 5.38 -9.83
C THR A 34 -0.44 5.66 -8.62
N TRP A 35 -0.21 4.87 -7.59
CA TRP A 35 -0.83 4.99 -6.28
C TRP A 35 0.25 5.33 -5.25
N ARG A 36 -0.03 6.27 -4.36
CA ARG A 36 0.93 6.81 -3.42
C ARG A 36 0.40 6.81 -1.99
N LEU A 37 1.29 6.52 -1.06
CA LEU A 37 1.13 6.81 0.35
C LEU A 37 2.44 7.41 0.88
N THR A 38 2.30 8.46 1.68
CA THR A 38 3.41 9.08 2.41
C THR A 38 3.10 9.03 3.90
N VAL A 39 3.97 8.41 4.69
CA VAL A 39 3.81 8.32 6.15
C VAL A 39 5.11 8.71 6.86
N PRO A 40 5.03 9.37 8.04
CA PRO A 40 6.20 9.65 8.85
C PRO A 40 6.66 8.38 9.56
N ALA A 41 7.70 7.73 9.02
CA ALA A 41 8.28 6.52 9.59
C ALA A 41 9.54 6.82 10.41
N LYS A 42 9.56 6.40 11.67
CA LYS A 42 10.76 6.37 12.52
C LYS A 42 11.45 5.00 12.51
N ASP A 43 10.64 3.95 12.41
CA ASP A 43 11.05 2.55 12.37
C ASP A 43 10.67 1.90 11.04
N LYS A 44 11.12 0.65 10.85
CA LYS A 44 10.73 -0.14 9.68
C LYS A 44 9.22 -0.35 9.65
N LEU A 45 8.66 -0.29 8.45
CA LEU A 45 7.27 -0.61 8.15
C LEU A 45 7.22 -1.99 7.54
N GLN A 46 6.21 -2.77 7.92
CA GLN A 46 5.81 -3.99 7.22
C GLN A 46 4.38 -3.80 6.76
N PHE A 47 4.09 -4.02 5.49
CA PHE A 47 2.77 -3.74 4.94
C PHE A 47 2.47 -4.59 3.71
N LYS A 48 1.19 -4.63 3.34
CA LYS A 48 0.71 -5.26 2.10
C LYS A 48 -0.41 -4.45 1.48
N LEU A 49 -0.52 -4.55 0.17
CA LEU A 49 -1.53 -3.84 -0.61
C LEU A 49 -2.81 -4.66 -0.73
N LEU A 50 -3.95 -3.97 -0.76
CA LEU A 50 -5.26 -4.55 -1.02
C LEU A 50 -5.99 -3.78 -2.10
N LEU A 51 -6.75 -4.50 -2.92
CA LEU A 51 -7.77 -3.94 -3.79
C LEU A 51 -9.08 -3.86 -3.00
N ASN A 52 -9.67 -2.66 -2.96
CA ASN A 52 -10.93 -2.35 -2.27
C ASN A 52 -10.97 -2.83 -0.81
N ASP A 53 -9.82 -2.78 -0.14
CA ASP A 53 -9.61 -3.20 1.24
C ASP A 53 -10.05 -4.65 1.55
N SER A 54 -10.16 -5.49 0.51
CA SER A 54 -10.78 -6.83 0.59
C SER A 54 -9.93 -7.92 -0.06
N VAL A 55 -9.28 -7.61 -1.18
CA VAL A 55 -8.46 -8.59 -1.92
C VAL A 55 -6.98 -8.28 -1.70
N TRP A 56 -6.26 -9.19 -1.06
CA TRP A 56 -4.82 -9.05 -0.82
C TRP A 56 -4.01 -9.19 -2.10
N ALA A 57 -2.97 -8.38 -2.24
CA ALA A 57 -1.95 -8.60 -3.25
C ALA A 57 -1.23 -9.95 -3.01
N GLN A 58 -0.84 -10.60 -4.08
CA GLN A 58 -0.08 -11.85 -4.07
C GLN A 58 1.36 -11.61 -3.59
N GLY A 59 1.99 -12.69 -3.11
CA GLY A 59 3.36 -12.67 -2.60
C GLY A 59 3.46 -12.32 -1.11
N GLU A 60 4.67 -12.00 -0.67
CA GLU A 60 5.01 -11.69 0.72
C GLU A 60 4.69 -10.25 1.10
N ASP A 61 4.74 -9.96 2.40
CA ASP A 61 4.65 -8.60 2.90
C ASP A 61 5.87 -7.77 2.49
N VAL A 62 5.65 -6.48 2.25
CA VAL A 62 6.68 -5.53 1.87
C VAL A 62 7.25 -4.88 3.12
N VAL A 63 8.59 -4.81 3.20
CA VAL A 63 9.29 -4.12 4.29
C VAL A 63 9.94 -2.84 3.75
N ALA A 64 9.63 -1.70 4.35
CA ALA A 64 10.22 -0.41 4.03
C ALA A 64 11.00 0.16 5.23
N ALA A 65 12.24 0.60 4.98
CA ALA A 65 13.02 1.31 5.99
C ALA A 65 12.68 2.81 6.00
N PRO A 66 12.85 3.50 7.14
CA PRO A 66 12.69 4.95 7.23
C PRO A 66 13.46 5.71 6.15
N GLY A 67 12.85 6.76 5.60
CA GLY A 67 13.48 7.63 4.58
C GLY A 67 13.69 6.98 3.21
N LYS A 68 13.17 5.77 2.98
CA LYS A 68 13.22 5.09 1.68
C LYS A 68 11.91 5.21 0.93
N ARG A 69 12.02 5.41 -0.39
CA ARG A 69 10.93 5.20 -1.33
C ARG A 69 10.96 3.75 -1.78
N VAL A 70 9.82 3.07 -1.68
CA VAL A 70 9.62 1.70 -2.18
C VAL A 70 8.60 1.77 -3.30
N GLU A 71 8.89 1.11 -4.42
CA GLU A 71 7.95 0.95 -5.53
C GLU A 71 7.52 -0.50 -5.62
N VAL A 72 6.20 -0.72 -5.67
CA VAL A 72 5.59 -2.06 -5.75
C VAL A 72 4.69 -2.13 -6.97
N VAL A 73 4.80 -3.22 -7.72
CA VAL A 73 3.84 -3.59 -8.78
C VAL A 73 3.07 -4.81 -8.26
N PRO A 74 1.88 -4.60 -7.68
CA PRO A 74 1.12 -5.71 -7.10
C PRO A 74 0.46 -6.55 -8.21
N ALA A 75 0.29 -7.83 -7.92
CA ALA A 75 -0.68 -8.69 -8.58
C ALA A 75 -1.79 -8.99 -7.57
N PHE A 76 -3.06 -9.01 -8.01
CA PHE A 76 -4.22 -9.33 -7.19
C PHE A 76 -4.82 -10.63 -7.73
#